data_AF-A0A392QV61-F1
#
_entry.id   AF-A0A392QV61-F1
#
_cell.length_a   1.000
_cell.length_b   1.000
_cell.length_c   1.000
_cell.angle_alpha   90.00
_cell.angle_beta   90.00
_cell.angle_gamma   90.00
#
_symmetry.space_group_name_H-M   'P 1'
#
loop_
_entity.id
_entity.type
_entity.pdbx_description
1 polymer ?
#
loop_
_entity_poly.entity_id
_entity_poly.type
_entity_poly.pdbx_seq_one_letter_code
_entity_poly.pdbx_strand_id
1 'polypeptide(L)'
;MYEFVFKDLRLRLPFSGFASGVFGWMNLAPSQLHPNSMAFLRAFELVCQYLEVESTVPLFFHVFKLQRQPSKDGCHGWVSLKQQVKLFKIFVDSVRHFKERFYIVRPLTELAIDSLFESEFVFNEDGSVRLDEGGVEMTRLVSRFPLCWTRDHFDQPTKYYLTKE
;
A
#
# COMPACT_ATOMS: atom_id res chain seq x y z
N MET A 1 3.60 -3.48 -12.10
CA MET A 1 4.11 -2.23 -11.50
C MET A 1 5.05 -1.55 -12.48
N TYR A 2 5.08 -0.22 -12.50
CA TYR A 2 5.91 0.54 -13.43
C TYR A 2 7.41 0.32 -13.19
N GLU A 3 8.19 0.19 -14.26
CA GLU A 3 9.65 -0.02 -14.20
C GLU A 3 10.35 1.02 -13.32
N PHE A 4 9.90 2.28 -13.37
CA PHE A 4 10.38 3.41 -12.58
C PHE A 4 10.50 3.09 -11.08
N VAL A 5 9.54 2.34 -10.53
CA VAL A 5 9.51 2.02 -9.11
C VAL A 5 10.71 1.15 -8.71
N PHE A 6 11.14 0.24 -9.58
CA PHE A 6 12.27 -0.64 -9.30
C PHE A 6 13.60 0.00 -9.70
N LYS A 7 13.65 0.65 -10.86
CA LYS A 7 14.90 1.20 -11.41
C LYS A 7 15.29 2.51 -10.74
N ASP A 8 14.37 3.46 -10.60
CA ASP A 8 14.70 4.81 -10.13
C ASP A 8 14.49 4.94 -8.62
N LEU A 9 13.38 4.43 -8.08
CA LEU A 9 13.11 4.48 -6.64
C LEU A 9 13.83 3.39 -5.84
N ARG A 10 14.45 2.42 -6.53
CA ARG A 10 15.19 1.29 -5.93
C ARG A 10 14.37 0.48 -4.92
N LEU A 11 13.04 0.48 -5.06
CA LEU A 11 12.19 -0.40 -4.26
C LEU A 11 12.44 -1.86 -4.65
N ARG A 12 12.55 -2.71 -3.65
CA ARG A 12 12.81 -4.15 -3.80
C ARG A 12 11.59 -4.94 -3.35
N LEU A 13 11.47 -6.14 -3.89
CA LEU A 13 10.50 -7.13 -3.43
C LEU A 13 11.22 -8.19 -2.57
N PRO A 14 10.55 -8.75 -1.55
CA PRO A 14 9.22 -8.38 -1.06
C PRO A 14 9.17 -6.93 -0.54
N PHE A 15 7.99 -6.30 -0.56
CA PHE A 15 7.84 -4.98 0.07
C PHE A 15 8.12 -5.08 1.57
N SER A 16 8.60 -3.98 2.15
CA SER A 16 8.75 -3.91 3.61
C SER A 16 7.40 -4.05 4.30
N GLY A 17 7.41 -4.47 5.57
CA GLY A 17 6.19 -4.54 6.39
C GLY A 17 5.46 -3.20 6.44
N PHE A 18 6.21 -2.10 6.53
CA PHE A 18 5.67 -0.74 6.47
C PHE A 18 4.99 -0.42 5.13
N ALA A 19 5.66 -0.63 4.00
CA ALA A 19 5.09 -0.34 2.68
C ALA A 19 3.83 -1.19 2.42
N SER A 20 3.87 -2.49 2.74
CA SER A 20 2.71 -3.37 2.68
C SER A 20 1.56 -2.85 3.55
N GLY A 21 1.86 -2.42 4.78
CA GLY A 21 0.87 -1.83 5.68
C GLY A 21 0.25 -0.54 5.15
N VAL A 22 1.03 0.32 4.47
CA VAL A 22 0.49 1.54 3.84
C VAL A 22 -0.46 1.19 2.68
N PHE A 23 -0.11 0.21 1.83
CA PHE A 23 -1.00 -0.25 0.76
C PHE A 23 -2.28 -0.88 1.31
N GLY A 24 -2.16 -1.70 2.35
CA GLY A 24 -3.29 -2.34 3.03
C GLY A 24 -4.22 -1.33 3.68
N TRP A 25 -3.66 -0.36 4.41
CA TRP A 25 -4.42 0.73 5.04
C TRP A 25 -5.22 1.55 4.02
N MET A 26 -4.59 1.87 2.88
CA MET A 26 -5.29 2.55 1.80
C MET A 26 -6.21 1.62 1.01
N ASN A 27 -6.22 0.30 1.21
CA ASN A 27 -6.91 -0.63 0.31
C ASN A 27 -6.57 -0.36 -1.17
N LEU A 28 -5.27 -0.17 -1.48
CA LEU A 28 -4.79 0.17 -2.82
C LEU A 28 -3.77 -0.83 -3.32
N ALA A 29 -3.87 -1.19 -4.60
CA ALA A 29 -2.80 -1.91 -5.26
C ALA A 29 -1.55 -1.05 -5.37
N PRO A 30 -0.34 -1.62 -5.19
CA PRO A 30 0.90 -0.86 -5.27
C PRO A 30 1.09 -0.09 -6.59
N SER A 31 0.56 -0.62 -7.70
CA SER A 31 0.63 0.04 -9.02
C SER A 31 -0.40 1.15 -9.23
N GLN A 32 -1.39 1.27 -8.34
CA GLN A 32 -2.42 2.32 -8.36
C GLN A 32 -1.95 3.59 -7.65
N LEU A 33 -0.90 3.50 -6.82
CA LEU A 33 -0.25 4.67 -6.23
C LEU A 33 0.63 5.38 -7.28
N HIS A 34 0.49 6.69 -7.39
CA HIS A 34 1.26 7.50 -8.32
C HIS A 34 2.77 7.43 -8.00
N PRO A 35 3.67 7.40 -9.00
CA PRO A 35 5.12 7.28 -8.76
C PRO A 35 5.73 8.33 -7.83
N ASN A 36 5.31 9.59 -7.91
CA ASN A 36 5.75 10.62 -6.95
C ASN A 36 5.38 10.25 -5.50
N SER A 37 4.22 9.61 -5.31
CA SER A 37 3.75 9.17 -4.00
C SER A 37 4.44 7.89 -3.53
N MET A 38 4.81 7.00 -4.46
CA MET A 38 5.75 5.91 -4.19
C MET A 38 7.12 6.44 -3.74
N ALA A 39 7.60 7.54 -4.33
CA ALA A 39 8.84 8.18 -3.92
C ALA A 39 8.76 8.73 -2.48
N PHE A 40 7.62 9.31 -2.09
CA PHE A 40 7.39 9.74 -0.70
C PHE A 40 7.36 8.57 0.27
N LEU A 41 6.67 7.48 -0.07
CA LEU A 41 6.67 6.27 0.75
C LEU A 41 8.10 5.78 1.01
N ARG A 42 8.92 5.70 -0.05
CA ARG A 42 10.31 5.27 0.06
C ARG A 42 11.18 6.26 0.83
N ALA A 43 11.03 7.56 0.57
CA ALA A 43 11.82 8.60 1.25
C ALA A 43 11.52 8.65 2.75
N PHE A 44 10.24 8.51 3.13
CA PHE A 44 9.84 8.45 4.53
C PHE A 44 10.48 7.26 5.25
N GLU A 45 10.39 6.06 4.67
CA GLU A 45 11.01 4.87 5.24
C GLU A 45 12.53 5.02 5.43
N LEU A 46 13.23 5.58 4.44
CA LEU A 46 14.67 5.84 4.53
C LEU A 46 15.03 6.86 5.61
N VAL A 47 14.22 7.91 5.78
CA VAL A 47 14.44 8.92 6.84
C VAL A 47 14.19 8.33 8.21
N CYS A 48 13.11 7.56 8.38
CA CYS A 48 12.86 6.82 9.63
C CYS A 48 14.02 5.89 9.97
N GLN A 49 14.51 5.12 9.00
CA GLN A 49 15.67 4.25 9.18
C GLN A 49 16.93 5.03 9.59
N TYR A 50 17.22 6.17 8.94
CA TYR A 50 18.37 7.01 9.26
C TYR A 50 18.28 7.63 10.65
N LEU A 51 17.08 8.01 11.08
CA LEU A 51 16.81 8.59 12.41
C LEU A 51 16.65 7.53 13.51
N GLU A 52 16.76 6.24 13.19
CA GLU A 52 16.51 5.13 14.11
C GLU A 52 15.11 5.16 14.74
N VAL A 53 14.12 5.65 13.98
CA VAL A 53 12.70 5.66 14.36
C VAL A 53 11.95 4.63 13.53
N GLU A 54 11.01 3.93 14.15
CA GLU A 54 10.15 2.98 13.44
C GLU A 54 9.26 3.70 12.41
N SER A 55 9.28 3.22 11.16
CA SER A 55 8.36 3.67 10.13
C SER A 55 6.98 3.02 10.33
N THR A 56 6.05 3.77 10.92
CA THR A 56 4.68 3.27 11.19
C THR A 56 3.65 3.90 10.24
N VAL A 57 2.60 3.13 9.93
CA VAL A 57 1.47 3.60 9.10
C VAL A 57 0.83 4.87 9.69
N PRO A 58 0.56 4.95 11.02
CA PRO A 58 0.03 6.18 11.61
C PRO A 58 0.91 7.41 11.44
N LEU A 59 2.22 7.26 11.69
CA LEU A 59 3.15 8.38 11.54
C LEU A 59 3.22 8.86 10.08
N PHE A 60 3.16 7.93 9.13
CA PHE A 60 3.10 8.27 7.71
C PHE A 60 1.86 9.10 7.37
N PHE A 61 0.67 8.68 7.81
CA PHE A 61 -0.58 9.41 7.52
C PHE A 61 -0.79 10.68 8.34
N HIS A 62 0.00 10.88 9.40
CA HIS A 62 0.14 12.19 10.06
C HIS A 62 0.83 13.21 9.13
N VAL A 63 1.84 12.77 8.37
CA VAL A 63 2.60 13.63 7.44
C VAL A 63 1.91 13.76 6.08
N PHE A 64 1.38 12.67 5.54
CA PHE A 64 0.85 12.58 4.18
C PHE A 64 -0.66 12.34 4.20
N LYS A 65 -1.40 13.11 3.41
CA LYS A 65 -2.82 12.88 3.15
C LYS A 65 -3.04 12.35 1.74
N LEU A 66 -4.08 11.54 1.63
CA LEU A 66 -4.51 11.02 0.35
C LEU A 66 -5.10 12.14 -0.53
N GLN A 67 -4.65 12.18 -1.79
CA GLN A 67 -5.10 13.12 -2.80
C GLN A 67 -5.60 12.35 -4.02
N ARG A 68 -6.89 12.53 -4.33
CA ARG A 68 -7.51 11.96 -5.52
C ARG A 68 -7.75 13.07 -6.53
N GLN A 69 -7.58 12.78 -7.81
CA GLN A 69 -8.13 13.64 -8.83
C GLN A 69 -9.66 13.48 -8.85
N PRO A 70 -10.43 14.55 -9.10
CA PRO A 70 -11.86 14.44 -9.30
C PRO A 70 -12.13 13.43 -10.42
N SER A 71 -13.01 12.47 -10.17
CA SER A 71 -13.47 11.54 -11.20
C SER A 71 -14.20 12.34 -12.26
N LYS A 72 -13.56 12.59 -13.40
CA LYS A 72 -14.29 12.99 -14.61
C LYS A 72 -14.86 11.71 -15.21
N ASP A 73 -16.15 11.71 -15.47
CA ASP A 73 -16.87 10.62 -16.15
C ASP A 73 -16.89 9.27 -15.40
N GLY A 74 -16.76 9.26 -14.08
CA GLY A 74 -16.73 8.02 -13.30
C GLY A 74 -15.41 7.25 -13.40
N CYS A 75 -14.41 7.78 -14.11
CA CYS A 75 -13.09 7.18 -14.25
C CYS A 75 -12.25 7.38 -12.97
N HIS A 76 -11.99 6.27 -12.28
CA HIS A 76 -11.09 6.21 -11.13
C HIS A 76 -9.65 5.96 -11.60
N GLY A 77 -8.75 6.89 -11.28
CA GLY A 77 -7.35 6.86 -11.71
C GLY A 77 -6.35 6.53 -10.60
N TRP A 78 -5.09 6.87 -10.84
CA TRP A 78 -4.04 6.80 -9.81
C TRP A 78 -4.41 7.62 -8.58
N VAL A 79 -3.98 7.14 -7.43
CA VAL A 79 -4.07 7.86 -6.16
C VAL A 79 -2.72 8.52 -5.88
N SER A 80 -2.75 9.75 -5.39
CA SER A 80 -1.57 10.50 -4.98
C SER A 80 -1.57 10.76 -3.48
N LEU A 81 -0.41 11.14 -2.95
CA LEU A 81 -0.23 11.61 -1.59
C LEU A 81 0.23 13.07 -1.62
N LYS A 82 -0.31 13.86 -0.69
CA LYS A 82 0.03 15.25 -0.45
C LYS A 82 0.56 15.41 0.96
N GLN A 83 1.75 15.96 1.08
CA GLN A 83 2.33 16.34 2.37
C GLN A 83 1.51 17.46 3.03
N GLN A 84 1.16 17.29 4.30
CA GLN A 84 0.56 18.35 5.14
C GLN A 84 1.64 19.30 5.63
N VAL A 85 2.73 18.72 6.14
CA VAL A 85 3.96 19.43 6.50
C VAL A 85 4.98 19.17 5.40
N LYS A 86 5.57 20.22 4.82
CA LYS A 86 6.57 20.08 3.75
C LYS A 86 7.88 19.53 4.31
N LEU A 87 7.96 18.21 4.48
CA LEU A 87 9.16 17.49 4.92
C LEU A 87 10.09 17.12 3.76
N PHE A 88 9.52 16.76 2.61
CA PHE A 88 10.30 16.33 1.44
C PHE A 88 10.09 17.28 0.27
N LYS A 89 11.18 17.80 -0.28
CA LYS A 89 11.20 18.48 -1.57
C LYS A 89 11.33 17.43 -2.67
N ILE A 90 10.49 17.49 -3.68
CA ILE A 90 10.59 16.58 -4.83
C ILE A 90 11.83 16.98 -5.63
N PHE A 91 12.67 16.00 -5.98
CA PHE A 91 13.87 16.24 -6.78
C PHE A 91 13.54 16.66 -8.23
N VAL A 92 12.45 16.13 -8.78
CA VAL A 92 11.90 16.50 -10.10
C VAL A 92 10.43 16.85 -9.94
N ASP A 93 9.97 17.95 -10.54
CA ASP A 93 8.59 18.46 -10.37
C ASP A 93 7.50 17.42 -10.63
N SER A 94 7.74 16.50 -11.56
CA SER A 94 6.90 15.31 -11.73
C SER A 94 7.65 14.21 -12.47
N VAL A 95 7.50 12.97 -12.02
CA VAL A 95 7.91 11.80 -12.78
C VAL A 95 7.01 11.69 -14.02
N ARG A 96 7.54 12.05 -15.18
CA ARG A 96 6.86 11.93 -16.48
C ARG A 96 7.29 10.63 -17.17
N HIS A 97 6.50 10.20 -18.15
CA HIS A 97 6.81 9.05 -19.01
C HIS A 97 7.01 7.68 -18.30
N PHE A 98 6.70 7.56 -17.01
CA PHE A 98 6.82 6.29 -16.27
C PHE A 98 5.94 5.15 -16.79
N LYS A 99 4.97 5.46 -17.65
CA LYS A 99 3.99 4.50 -18.20
C LYS A 99 4.57 3.64 -19.34
N GLU A 100 5.79 3.92 -19.80
CA GLU A 100 6.40 3.23 -20.93
C GLU A 100 6.60 1.72 -20.70
N ARG A 101 6.88 1.31 -19.45
CA ARG A 101 7.14 -0.09 -19.12
C ARG A 101 6.46 -0.50 -17.83
N PHE A 102 5.80 -1.65 -17.89
CA PHE A 102 5.10 -2.25 -16.76
C PHE A 102 5.50 -3.71 -16.59
N TYR A 103 5.89 -4.09 -15.39
CA TYR A 103 6.21 -5.48 -15.03
C TYR A 103 5.04 -6.15 -14.34
N ILE A 104 4.69 -7.35 -14.78
CA ILE A 104 3.83 -8.26 -14.03
C ILE A 104 4.74 -9.12 -13.16
N VAL A 105 4.49 -9.14 -11.85
CA VAL A 105 5.31 -9.90 -10.91
C VAL A 105 4.47 -11.01 -10.31
N ARG A 106 5.03 -12.22 -10.24
CA ARG A 106 4.41 -13.40 -9.65
C ARG A 106 5.30 -13.94 -8.53
N PRO A 107 4.77 -14.27 -7.34
CA PRO A 107 5.54 -14.95 -6.31
C PRO A 107 5.94 -16.36 -6.79
N LEU A 108 7.17 -16.78 -6.50
CA LEU A 108 7.69 -18.11 -6.87
C LEU A 108 8.06 -18.97 -5.65
N THR A 109 8.31 -18.34 -4.51
CA THR A 109 8.74 -19.00 -3.28
C THR A 109 7.69 -18.80 -2.19
N GLU A 110 7.71 -19.66 -1.18
CA GLU A 110 6.85 -19.54 0.01
C GLU A 110 7.05 -18.20 0.70
N LEU A 111 8.30 -17.78 0.92
CA LEU A 111 8.63 -16.45 1.46
C LEU A 111 8.02 -15.29 0.64
N ALA A 112 7.89 -15.44 -0.68
CA ALA A 112 7.23 -14.43 -1.50
C ALA A 112 5.70 -14.46 -1.32
N ILE A 113 5.10 -15.64 -1.14
CA ILE A 113 3.67 -15.80 -0.81
C ILE A 113 3.39 -15.19 0.57
N ASP A 114 4.17 -15.54 1.59
CA ASP A 114 4.02 -15.03 2.97
C ASP A 114 4.19 -13.52 3.06
N SER A 115 4.94 -12.92 2.12
CA SER A 115 5.06 -11.46 2.05
C SER A 115 3.79 -10.74 1.54
N LEU A 116 2.95 -11.45 0.78
CA LEU A 116 1.76 -10.92 0.12
C LEU A 116 0.46 -11.27 0.87
N PHE A 117 0.45 -12.37 1.61
CA PHE A 117 -0.71 -12.90 2.31
C PHE A 117 -0.49 -12.98 3.81
N GLU A 118 -1.57 -12.86 4.57
CA GLU A 118 -1.62 -13.11 6.02
C GLU A 118 -2.76 -14.08 6.33
N SER A 119 -2.59 -14.87 7.40
CA SER A 119 -3.61 -15.80 7.85
C SER A 119 -4.60 -15.08 8.75
N GLU A 120 -5.88 -15.10 8.38
CA GLU A 120 -6.98 -14.64 9.22
C GLU A 120 -7.80 -15.84 9.70
N PHE A 121 -8.30 -15.79 10.93
CA PHE A 121 -9.27 -16.78 11.42
C PHE A 121 -10.58 -16.69 10.65
N VAL A 122 -11.19 -17.85 10.41
CA VAL A 122 -12.53 -17.95 9.84
C VAL A 122 -13.53 -17.94 11.00
N PHE A 123 -14.52 -17.05 10.94
CA PHE A 123 -15.54 -16.93 11.98
C PHE A 123 -16.88 -17.51 11.51
N ASN A 124 -17.63 -18.10 12.44
CA ASN A 124 -19.03 -18.48 12.27
C ASN A 124 -19.94 -17.25 12.36
N GLU A 125 -21.23 -17.40 12.02
CA GLU A 125 -22.22 -16.31 12.11
C GLU A 125 -22.39 -15.75 13.53
N ASP A 126 -22.09 -16.56 14.55
CA ASP A 126 -22.13 -16.17 15.97
C ASP A 126 -20.85 -15.47 16.45
N GLY A 127 -19.85 -15.30 15.58
CA GLY A 127 -18.56 -14.68 15.89
C GLY A 127 -17.53 -15.61 16.56
N SER A 128 -17.82 -16.90 16.75
CA SER A 128 -16.84 -17.89 17.20
C SER A 128 -15.87 -18.29 16.08
N VAL A 129 -14.64 -18.67 16.42
CA VAL A 129 -13.68 -19.20 15.44
C VAL A 129 -14.16 -20.57 14.97
N ARG A 130 -14.25 -20.74 13.64
CA ARG A 130 -14.66 -21.98 13.02
C ARG A 130 -13.56 -23.03 13.20
N LEU A 131 -13.95 -24.23 13.60
CA LEU A 131 -13.04 -25.36 13.70
C LEU A 131 -13.21 -26.29 12.50
N ASP A 132 -12.13 -26.97 12.09
CA ASP A 132 -12.17 -28.04 11.10
C ASP A 132 -12.69 -29.36 11.70
N GLU A 133 -12.75 -30.42 10.90
CA GLU A 133 -13.22 -31.74 11.34
C GLU A 133 -12.36 -32.35 12.47
N GLY A 134 -11.12 -31.89 12.64
CA GLY A 134 -10.20 -32.30 13.70
C GLY A 134 -10.23 -31.41 14.95
N GLY A 135 -11.08 -30.37 14.96
CA GLY A 135 -11.16 -29.41 16.06
C GLY A 135 -10.07 -28.33 16.03
N VAL A 136 -9.35 -28.16 14.93
CA VAL A 136 -8.32 -27.13 14.76
C VAL A 136 -8.95 -25.84 14.24
N GLU A 137 -8.53 -24.70 14.78
CA GLU A 137 -8.99 -23.39 14.32
C GLU A 137 -8.70 -23.17 12.84
N MET A 138 -9.75 -22.91 12.07
CA MET A 138 -9.63 -22.66 10.64
C MET A 138 -9.10 -21.26 10.39
N THR A 139 -8.04 -21.19 9.58
CA THR A 139 -7.53 -19.94 9.02
C THR A 139 -7.69 -19.91 7.51
N ARG A 140 -7.83 -18.71 6.94
CA ARG A 140 -7.78 -18.46 5.50
C ARG A 140 -6.67 -17.47 5.19
N LEU A 141 -6.07 -17.59 4.02
CA LEU A 141 -5.12 -16.57 3.52
C LEU A 141 -5.88 -15.39 2.95
N VAL A 142 -5.51 -14.19 3.40
CA VAL A 142 -6.02 -12.90 2.91
C VAL A 142 -4.85 -12.06 2.44
N SER A 143 -5.01 -11.36 1.32
CA SER A 143 -3.95 -10.51 0.80
C SER A 143 -3.76 -9.27 1.68
N ARG A 144 -2.52 -8.96 2.06
CA ARG A 144 -2.18 -7.81 2.92
C ARG A 144 -2.54 -6.46 2.29
N PHE A 145 -2.71 -6.44 0.96
CA PHE A 145 -3.19 -5.32 0.16
C PHE A 145 -3.74 -5.86 -1.18
N PRO A 146 -4.56 -5.09 -1.91
CA PRO A 146 -5.05 -5.52 -3.21
C PRO A 146 -3.93 -5.84 -4.21
N LEU A 147 -3.99 -7.01 -4.84
CA LEU A 147 -2.99 -7.45 -5.82
C LEU A 147 -3.25 -6.92 -7.25
N CYS A 148 -4.44 -6.34 -7.47
CA CYS A 148 -4.84 -5.68 -8.70
C CYS A 148 -5.62 -4.39 -8.39
N TRP A 149 -5.78 -3.51 -9.38
CA TRP A 149 -6.49 -2.25 -9.18
C TRP A 149 -7.93 -2.50 -8.75
N THR A 150 -8.38 -1.77 -7.72
CA THR A 150 -9.75 -1.83 -7.21
C THR A 150 -10.37 -0.44 -7.19
N ARG A 151 -11.71 -0.41 -7.14
CA ARG A 151 -12.47 0.84 -6.93
C ARG A 151 -12.85 1.04 -5.46
N ASP A 152 -12.80 -0.02 -4.66
CA ASP A 152 -13.27 -0.07 -3.27
C ASP A 152 -12.70 1.05 -2.40
N HIS A 153 -11.44 1.42 -2.63
CA HIS A 153 -10.83 2.57 -1.94
C HIS A 153 -11.64 3.87 -2.10
N PHE A 154 -12.23 4.08 -3.28
CA PHE A 154 -12.97 5.30 -3.64
C PHE A 154 -14.35 5.38 -2.98
N ASP A 155 -14.89 4.27 -2.48
CA ASP A 155 -16.17 4.23 -1.78
C ASP A 155 -16.09 4.92 -0.41
N GLN A 156 -14.88 4.99 0.16
CA GLN A 156 -14.60 5.74 1.38
C GLN A 156 -14.11 7.16 1.07
N PRO A 157 -14.52 8.18 1.84
CA PRO A 157 -14.00 9.53 1.68
C PRO A 157 -12.52 9.60 2.07
N THR A 158 -11.75 10.57 1.55
CA THR A 158 -10.31 10.68 1.85
C THR A 158 -10.01 10.82 3.35
N LYS A 159 -10.93 11.41 4.12
CA LYS A 159 -10.84 11.53 5.59
C LYS A 159 -10.87 10.19 6.34
N TYR A 160 -11.42 9.14 5.73
CA TYR A 160 -11.46 7.79 6.32
C TYR A 160 -10.07 7.23 6.58
N TYR A 161 -9.12 7.55 5.68
CA TYR A 161 -7.74 7.05 5.71
C TYR A 161 -6.82 7.90 6.59
N LEU A 162 -7.36 8.88 7.30
CA LEU A 162 -6.60 9.64 8.29
C LEU A 162 -6.56 8.82 9.57
N THR A 163 -5.40 8.74 10.19
CA THR A 163 -5.33 8.26 11.57
C THR A 163 -6.04 9.23 12.47
N LYS A 164 -6.99 8.70 13.25
CA LYS A 164 -7.66 9.45 14.32
C LYS A 164 -6.62 9.75 15.39
N GLU A 165 -6.63 10.99 15.88
CA GLU A 165 -5.85 11.41 17.06
C GLU A 165 -6.33 10.67 18.32
#